data_AF-A7XY89-F1
#
_entry.id   AF-A7XY89-F1
#
_cell.length_a   1.000
_cell.length_b   1.000
_cell.length_c   1.000
_cell.angle_alpha   90.00
_cell.angle_beta   90.00
_cell.angle_gamma   90.00
#
_symmetry.space_group_name_H-M   'P 1'
#
loop_
_entity.id
_entity.type
_entity.pdbx_description
1 polymer ?
#
loop_
_entity_poly.entity_id
_entity_poly.type
_entity_poly.pdbx_seq_one_letter_code
_entity_poly.pdbx_strand_id
1 'polypeptide(L)'
;NLSFSEDGYQMHPKLVIILLNQERKWERVGKYKDRSLKMKYYVWPVFDLYPNSEEHKDEHLSIVTLEEAPFVIVEDVDPLSGTCMRNTVPCRKQIRPENRTEEGGNYIKRCSKGF
;
A
#
# COMPACT_ATOMS: atom_id res chain seq x y z
N ASN A 1 7.30 -25.71 -5.76
CA ASN A 1 7.08 -26.80 -4.79
C ASN A 1 5.73 -26.56 -4.13
N LEU A 2 4.83 -27.55 -4.16
CA LEU A 2 3.53 -27.48 -3.49
C LEU A 2 3.65 -28.13 -2.12
N SER A 3 3.03 -27.55 -1.11
CA SER A 3 3.13 -28.00 0.27
C SER A 3 1.79 -27.78 0.96
N PHE A 4 1.32 -28.74 1.74
CA PHE A 4 -0.01 -28.74 2.36
C PHE A 4 0.08 -28.90 3.87
N SER A 5 -0.85 -28.29 4.61
CA SER A 5 -1.00 -28.45 6.05
C SER A 5 -1.70 -29.78 6.37
N GLU A 6 -1.75 -30.15 7.66
CA GLU A 6 -2.35 -31.40 8.13
C GLU A 6 -3.85 -31.53 7.79
N ASP A 7 -4.55 -30.40 7.71
CA ASP A 7 -5.95 -30.27 7.29
C ASP A 7 -6.14 -30.23 5.75
N GLY A 8 -5.06 -30.33 4.98
CA GLY A 8 -5.10 -30.42 3.52
C GLY A 8 -5.13 -29.10 2.77
N TYR A 9 -5.03 -27.94 3.44
CA TYR A 9 -4.89 -26.65 2.75
C TYR A 9 -3.47 -26.40 2.25
N GLN A 10 -3.32 -25.58 1.20
CA GLN A 10 -2.00 -25.20 0.71
C GLN A 10 -1.32 -24.24 1.71
N MET A 11 -0.12 -24.60 2.21
CA MET A 11 0.60 -23.79 3.22
C MET A 11 1.13 -22.45 2.68
N HIS A 12 1.49 -22.41 1.40
CA HIS A 12 2.04 -21.21 0.76
C HIS A 12 1.26 -20.87 -0.51
N PRO A 13 -0.01 -20.45 -0.37
CA PRO A 13 -0.86 -20.15 -1.52
C PRO A 13 -0.42 -18.85 -2.18
N LYS A 14 -0.51 -18.80 -3.51
CA LYS A 14 -0.39 -17.57 -4.28
C LYS A 14 -1.80 -17.09 -4.58
N LEU A 15 -2.19 -15.99 -3.96
CA LEU A 15 -3.55 -15.45 -4.06
C LEU A 15 -3.57 -14.19 -4.93
N VAL A 16 -4.71 -13.95 -5.56
CA VAL A 16 -5.01 -12.72 -6.30
C VAL A 16 -6.18 -12.05 -5.60
N ILE A 17 -6.08 -10.75 -5.38
CA ILE A 17 -7.15 -9.94 -4.81
C ILE A 17 -7.96 -9.39 -5.96
N ILE A 18 -9.27 -9.62 -5.92
CA ILE A 18 -10.22 -9.16 -6.92
C ILE A 18 -11.23 -8.22 -6.30
N LEU A 19 -11.66 -7.23 -7.07
CA LEU A 19 -12.69 -6.28 -6.72
C LEU A 19 -13.77 -6.28 -7.79
N LEU A 20 -15.04 -6.17 -7.37
CA LEU A 20 -16.13 -5.90 -8.29
C LEU A 20 -16.21 -4.38 -8.55
N ASN A 21 -16.02 -3.96 -9.80
CA ASN A 21 -16.10 -2.55 -10.16
C ASN A 21 -17.55 -2.07 -10.43
N GLN A 22 -17.73 -0.78 -10.67
CA GLN A 22 -19.03 -0.16 -10.97
C GLN A 22 -19.71 -0.76 -12.23
N GLU A 23 -18.92 -1.26 -13.19
CA GLU A 23 -19.42 -1.97 -14.38
C GLU A 23 -19.79 -3.45 -14.09
N ARG A 24 -19.79 -3.87 -12.83
CA ARG A 24 -20.01 -5.26 -12.39
C ARG A 24 -19.03 -6.27 -12.99
N LYS A 25 -17.79 -5.85 -13.23
CA LYS A 25 -16.68 -6.71 -13.68
C LYS A 25 -15.71 -6.96 -12.54
N TRP A 26 -15.15 -8.17 -12.49
CA TRP A 26 -14.09 -8.52 -11.57
C TRP A 26 -12.74 -7.99 -12.07
N GLU A 27 -12.16 -7.04 -11.34
CA GLU A 27 -10.83 -6.50 -11.58
C GLU A 27 -9.81 -7.12 -10.62
N ARG A 28 -8.62 -7.47 -11.12
CA ARG A 28 -7.49 -7.90 -10.27
C ARG A 28 -6.78 -6.67 -9.70
N VAL A 29 -6.93 -6.44 -8.40
CA VAL A 29 -6.41 -5.25 -7.70
C VAL A 29 -5.21 -5.55 -6.81
N GLY A 30 -4.84 -6.81 -6.62
CA GLY A 30 -3.67 -7.15 -5.81
C GLY A 30 -3.22 -8.60 -5.96
N LYS A 31 -2.06 -8.89 -5.37
CA LYS A 31 -1.46 -10.23 -5.32
C LYS A 31 -0.88 -10.45 -3.93
N TYR A 32 -1.14 -11.61 -3.34
CA TYR A 32 -0.54 -12.03 -2.08
C TYR A 32 0.28 -13.29 -2.31
N LYS A 33 1.56 -13.24 -1.97
CA LYS A 33 2.51 -14.33 -2.14
C LYS A 33 3.63 -14.20 -1.12
N ASP A 34 4.05 -15.33 -0.53
CA ASP A 34 5.19 -15.39 0.39
C ASP A 34 5.08 -14.37 1.54
N ARG A 35 3.89 -14.21 2.13
CA ARG A 35 3.56 -13.22 3.16
C ARG A 35 3.70 -11.75 2.72
N SER A 36 3.87 -11.49 1.43
CA SER A 36 3.90 -10.15 0.86
C SER A 36 2.63 -9.84 0.08
N LEU A 37 1.97 -8.75 0.46
CA LEU A 37 0.83 -8.16 -0.24
C LEU A 37 1.30 -7.03 -1.16
N LYS A 38 0.96 -7.13 -2.45
CA LYS A 38 1.14 -6.05 -3.44
C LYS A 38 -0.22 -5.63 -3.98
N MET A 39 -0.59 -4.38 -3.76
CA MET A 39 -1.83 -3.78 -4.25
C MET A 39 -1.54 -2.88 -5.46
N LYS A 40 -2.49 -2.80 -6.40
CA LYS A 40 -2.49 -1.86 -7.53
C LYS A 40 -2.67 -0.42 -7.04
N TYR A 41 -3.54 -0.22 -6.06
CA TYR A 41 -3.84 1.06 -5.46
C TYR A 41 -3.25 1.15 -4.05
N TYR A 42 -2.74 2.32 -3.68
CA TYR A 42 -2.07 2.54 -2.40
C TYR A 42 -3.02 3.00 -1.29
N VAL A 43 -4.18 3.53 -1.66
CA VAL A 43 -5.33 3.80 -0.79
C VAL A 43 -6.44 2.83 -1.18
N TRP A 44 -7.14 2.31 -0.18
CA TRP A 44 -8.26 1.39 -0.34
C TRP A 44 -9.35 1.74 0.69
N PRO A 45 -10.63 1.83 0.32
CA PRO A 45 -11.21 1.63 -1.01
C PRO A 45 -10.99 2.83 -1.94
N VAL A 46 -10.88 2.57 -3.25
CA VAL A 46 -10.75 3.62 -4.30
C VAL A 46 -12.10 4.06 -4.84
N PHE A 47 -13.13 3.26 -4.60
CA PHE A 47 -14.51 3.53 -4.95
C PHE A 47 -15.35 3.21 -3.72
N ASP A 48 -16.35 4.03 -3.42
CA ASP A 48 -17.34 3.69 -2.41
C ASP A 48 -17.89 2.28 -2.69
N LEU A 49 -17.81 1.40 -1.68
CA LEU A 49 -18.36 0.05 -1.76
C LEU A 49 -19.90 0.05 -1.82
N TYR A 50 -20.51 1.25 -1.72
CA TYR A 50 -21.94 1.49 -1.72
C TYR A 50 -22.32 2.46 -2.86
N PRO A 51 -23.01 1.99 -3.90
CA PRO A 51 -23.38 2.82 -5.06
C PRO A 51 -24.49 3.86 -4.80
N ASN A 52 -24.83 4.13 -3.53
CA ASN A 52 -25.90 5.05 -3.14
C ASN A 52 -25.40 6.36 -2.51
N SER A 53 -24.10 6.59 -2.42
CA SER A 53 -23.55 7.91 -2.12
C SER A 53 -23.43 8.71 -3.42
N GLU A 54 -24.52 9.38 -3.80
CA GLU A 54 -24.40 10.50 -4.73
C GLU A 54 -23.36 11.50 -4.18
N GLU A 55 -22.41 11.90 -5.03
CA GLU A 55 -21.58 13.11 -4.87
C GLU A 55 -20.36 13.12 -3.92
N HIS A 56 -19.79 11.98 -3.51
CA HIS A 56 -18.43 12.02 -2.97
C HIS A 56 -17.41 11.79 -4.10
N LYS A 57 -16.90 12.87 -4.68
CA LYS A 57 -15.71 12.80 -5.52
C LYS A 57 -14.56 12.28 -4.65
N ASP A 58 -14.15 11.05 -4.89
CA ASP A 58 -12.95 10.39 -4.34
C ASP A 58 -11.66 11.10 -4.82
N GLU A 59 -11.51 12.40 -4.53
CA GLU A 59 -10.33 13.19 -4.84
C GLU A 59 -9.38 13.19 -3.65
N HIS A 60 -8.55 12.15 -3.55
CA HIS A 60 -7.46 12.14 -2.58
C HIS A 60 -6.42 13.21 -2.93
N LEU A 61 -6.13 14.10 -1.98
CA LEU A 61 -5.04 15.06 -2.09
C LEU A 61 -3.69 14.36 -1.88
N SER A 62 -2.77 14.56 -2.82
CA SER A 62 -1.38 14.12 -2.66
C SER A 62 -0.57 15.22 -1.95
N ILE A 63 -0.06 14.91 -0.76
CA ILE A 63 0.74 15.85 0.05
C ILE A 63 2.20 15.44 -0.02
N VAL A 64 3.09 16.43 -0.20
CA VAL A 64 4.54 16.26 -0.13
C VAL A 64 5.10 17.21 0.92
N THR A 65 6.03 16.71 1.73
CA THR A 65 6.69 17.46 2.80
C THR A 65 8.18 17.14 2.82
N LEU A 66 8.98 18.02 3.44
CA LEU A 66 10.38 17.77 3.75
C LEU A 66 10.49 17.21 5.17
N GLU A 67 11.56 16.44 5.41
CA GLU A 67 11.96 15.99 6.75
C GLU A 67 12.59 17.19 7.47
N GLU A 68 11.85 17.80 8.39
CA GLU A 68 12.22 19.05 9.05
C GLU A 68 11.84 18.98 10.53
N ALA A 69 12.79 18.60 11.39
CA ALA A 69 12.56 18.63 12.83
C ALA A 69 12.50 20.10 13.33
N PRO A 70 11.53 20.48 14.18
CA PRO A 70 10.59 19.60 14.89
C PRO A 70 9.28 19.30 14.15
N PHE A 71 8.98 19.98 13.05
CA PHE A 71 7.67 19.98 12.40
C PHE A 71 7.27 18.67 11.73
N VAL A 72 8.19 18.01 11.03
CA VAL A 72 7.97 16.76 10.31
C VAL A 72 9.12 15.81 10.61
N ILE A 73 8.84 14.81 11.45
CA ILE A 73 9.78 13.77 11.83
C ILE A 73 9.51 12.54 10.96
N VAL A 74 10.55 11.98 10.34
CA VAL A 74 10.43 10.78 9.51
C VAL A 74 11.18 9.63 10.18
N GLU A 75 10.45 8.55 10.45
CA GLU A 75 10.97 7.35 11.09
C GLU A 75 10.88 6.14 10.15
N ASP A 76 11.65 5.10 10.44
CA ASP A 76 11.53 3.81 9.76
C ASP A 76 10.25 3.08 10.18
N VAL A 77 9.70 2.26 9.28
CA VAL A 77 8.57 1.36 9.61
C VAL A 77 8.99 0.36 10.69
N ASP A 78 8.05 -0.01 11.56
CA ASP A 78 8.31 -0.99 12.60
C ASP A 78 8.73 -2.34 11.96
N PRO A 79 9.89 -2.92 12.33
CA PRO A 79 10.44 -4.09 11.63
C PRO A 79 9.63 -5.37 11.87
N LEU A 80 8.85 -5.45 12.94
CA LEU A 80 8.04 -6.62 13.26
C LEU A 80 6.72 -6.64 12.46
N SER A 81 6.05 -5.49 12.39
CA SER A 81 4.75 -5.34 11.72
C SER A 81 4.86 -4.93 10.24
N GLY A 82 5.96 -4.27 9.85
CA GLY A 82 6.14 -3.71 8.51
C GLY A 82 5.19 -2.54 8.20
N THR A 83 4.58 -1.94 9.23
CA THR A 83 3.64 -0.83 9.11
C THR A 83 3.99 0.30 10.10
N CYS A 84 3.28 1.42 10.01
CA CYS A 84 3.48 2.57 10.87
C CYS A 84 2.73 2.42 12.21
N MET A 85 3.33 2.91 13.28
CA MET A 85 2.70 2.95 14.61
C MET A 85 1.53 3.94 14.63
N ARG A 86 0.60 3.78 15.59
CA ARG A 86 -0.67 4.53 15.67
C ARG A 86 -0.57 6.05 15.55
N ASN A 87 0.56 6.65 15.93
CA ASN A 87 0.75 8.11 15.95
C ASN A 87 1.54 8.65 14.74
N THR A 88 1.70 7.83 13.69
CA THR A 88 2.49 8.14 12.51
C THR A 88 1.74 7.75 11.25
N VAL A 89 1.96 8.48 10.16
CA VAL A 89 1.29 8.27 8.87
C VAL A 89 2.27 7.60 7.88
N PRO A 90 1.85 6.56 7.14
CA PRO A 90 2.68 5.98 6.09
C PRO A 90 3.02 7.00 4.99
N CYS A 91 4.31 7.19 4.74
CA CYS A 91 4.81 8.07 3.69
C CYS A 91 5.81 7.32 2.78
N ARG A 92 6.14 7.91 1.64
CA ARG A 92 7.09 7.34 0.66
C ARG A 92 8.24 8.30 0.44
N LYS A 93 9.46 7.85 0.68
CA LYS A 93 10.68 8.56 0.29
C LYS A 93 11.14 8.03 -1.06
N GLN A 94 11.03 8.86 -2.10
CA GLN A 94 11.54 8.54 -3.44
C GLN A 94 13.07 8.52 -3.40
N ILE A 95 13.66 7.45 -3.91
CA ILE A 95 15.11 7.32 -4.05
C ILE A 95 15.45 7.38 -5.52
N ARG A 96 16.29 8.35 -5.87
CA ARG A 96 16.96 8.37 -7.16
C ARG A 96 18.33 7.70 -6.97
N PRO A 97 18.55 6.48 -7.47
CA PRO A 97 19.89 5.92 -7.50
C PRO A 97 20.76 6.83 -8.38
N GLU A 98 21.92 7.23 -7.88
CA GLU A 98 22.83 8.20 -8.52
C GLU A 98 23.22 7.84 -9.97
N ASN A 99 23.04 6.58 -10.37
CA ASN A 99 23.55 6.01 -11.62
C ASN A 99 22.47 5.54 -12.62
N ARG A 100 21.20 5.95 -12.50
CA ARG A 100 20.17 5.57 -13.50
C ARG A 100 19.30 6.75 -13.93
N THR A 101 19.22 6.95 -15.24
CA THR A 101 18.36 7.91 -15.95
C THR A 101 16.96 7.36 -16.25
N GLU A 102 16.65 6.12 -15.86
CA GLU A 102 15.33 5.52 -16.08
C GLU A 102 14.33 5.99 -15.02
N GLU A 103 13.19 6.51 -15.46
CA GLU A 103 12.03 6.88 -14.64
C GLU A 103 11.38 5.63 -14.03
N GLY A 104 12.02 5.09 -13.00
CA GLY A 104 11.53 3.99 -12.20
C GLY A 104 11.96 4.20 -10.76
N GLY A 105 11.38 5.21 -10.11
CA GLY A 105 11.73 5.59 -8.74
C GLY A 105 11.48 4.46 -7.75
N ASN A 106 12.55 3.83 -7.28
CA ASN A 106 12.48 2.99 -6.09
C ASN A 106 12.08 3.90 -4.94
N TYR A 107 11.03 3.53 -4.20
CA TYR A 107 10.63 4.26 -3.00
C TYR A 107 10.81 3.38 -1.77
N ILE A 108 11.15 4.01 -0.66
CA ILE A 108 11.13 3.37 0.65
C ILE A 108 9.89 3.84 1.40
N LYS A 109 9.18 2.89 2.01
CA LYS A 109 8.09 3.18 2.94
C LYS A 109 8.68 3.66 4.25
N ARG A 110 8.19 4.79 4.74
CA ARG A 110 8.60 5.43 5.99
C ARG A 110 7.34 5.84 6.76
N CYS A 111 7.52 6.33 7.98
CA CYS A 111 6.45 6.85 8.82
C CYS A 111 6.72 8.31 9.14
N SER A 112 5.80 9.19 8.77
CA SER A 112 5.88 10.62 9.07
C SER A 112 5.04 10.96 10.29
N LYS A 113 5.57 11.82 11.16
CA LYS A 113 4.87 12.43 12.28
C LYS A 113 4.96 13.95 12.17
N GLY A 114 3.81 14.60 12.17
CA GLY A 114 3.70 16.06 12.27
C GLY A 114 3.56 16.52 13.71
N PHE A 115 3.89 17.79 13.97
CA PHE A 115 3.46 18.51 15.17
C PHE A 115 1.99 18.95 15.08
#